data_AF-A0A497N239-F1
#
_entry.id   AF-A0A497N239-F1
#
_cell.length_a   1.000
_cell.length_b   1.000
_cell.length_c   1.000
_cell.angle_alpha   90.00
_cell.angle_beta   90.00
_cell.angle_gamma   90.00
#
_symmetry.space_group_name_H-M   'P 1'
#
loop_
_entity.id
_entity.type
_entity.pdbx_description
1 polymer ?
#
loop_
_entity_poly.entity_id
_entity_poly.type
_entity_poly.pdbx_seq_one_letter_code
_entity_poly.pdbx_strand_id
1 'polypeptide(L)'
;MEELLARLRGEKVPYFLVEGDVELVDPGKYPFEKHQLPLQCRSMEGDLAPGFAYTSGNRSLVMPHGGGWFKAKATGIPSGVSRPILKEGKLLTYRLVHALIGSGDVIWGFLSVDEAKNELYWMIRVKELGLPSTLPVGMGVYRDVHVIELRNRLNLFSYLSRVGDEELLKDFKERSYEVDAACLFSMETTDIR
;
A
#
# COMPACT_ATOMS: atom_id res chain seq x y z
N MET A 1 -18.40 7.19 19.24
CA MET A 1 -17.09 6.54 18.97
C MET A 1 -16.60 6.88 17.57
N GLU A 2 -17.42 6.75 16.54
CA GLU A 2 -17.05 7.07 15.16
C GLU A 2 -16.72 8.56 14.92
N GLU A 3 -17.45 9.49 15.54
CA GLU A 3 -17.13 10.92 15.50
C GLU A 3 -15.77 11.23 16.15
N LEU A 4 -15.46 10.58 17.27
CA LEU A 4 -14.17 10.72 17.96
C LEU A 4 -13.03 10.18 17.07
N LEU A 5 -13.23 9.03 16.44
CA LEU A 5 -12.26 8.44 15.52
C LEU A 5 -12.05 9.33 14.29
N ALA A 6 -13.12 9.93 13.74
CA ALA A 6 -13.01 10.87 12.63
C ALA A 6 -12.21 12.13 13.04
N ARG A 7 -12.38 12.63 14.27
CA ARG A 7 -11.57 13.76 14.77
C ARG A 7 -10.10 13.41 14.96
N LEU A 8 -9.79 12.19 15.40
CA LEU A 8 -8.41 11.76 15.66
C LEU A 8 -7.68 11.29 14.40
N ARG A 9 -8.37 10.65 13.46
CA ARG A 9 -7.78 10.03 12.25
C ARG A 9 -8.11 10.72 10.95
N GLY A 10 -8.99 11.72 10.98
CA GLY A 10 -9.61 12.26 9.78
C GLY A 10 -10.68 11.33 9.21
N GLU A 11 -11.17 11.69 8.03
CA GLU A 11 -12.18 10.91 7.32
C GLU A 11 -11.61 9.59 6.80
N LYS A 12 -12.48 8.60 6.66
CA LYS A 12 -12.11 7.34 5.99
C LYS A 12 -11.82 7.62 4.53
N VAL A 13 -10.81 6.94 4.00
CA VAL A 13 -10.44 7.00 2.59
C VAL A 13 -10.86 5.71 1.87
N PRO A 14 -11.14 5.77 0.57
CA PRO A 14 -11.45 4.58 -0.20
C PRO A 14 -10.22 3.68 -0.36
N TYR A 15 -10.45 2.38 -0.34
CA TYR A 15 -9.53 1.35 -0.81
C TYR A 15 -10.31 0.33 -1.64
N PHE A 16 -9.62 -0.42 -2.47
CA PHE A 16 -10.18 -1.50 -3.29
C PHE A 16 -9.55 -2.83 -2.88
N LEU A 17 -10.28 -3.92 -3.07
CA LEU A 17 -9.72 -5.26 -2.95
C LEU A 17 -9.38 -5.75 -4.36
N VAL A 18 -8.11 -6.12 -4.56
CA VAL A 18 -7.59 -6.64 -5.82
C VAL A 18 -7.02 -8.03 -5.63
N GLU A 19 -6.92 -8.81 -6.69
CA GLU A 19 -6.23 -10.09 -6.61
C GLU A 19 -4.74 -9.93 -6.33
N GLY A 20 -4.16 -10.86 -5.58
CA GLY A 20 -2.73 -10.94 -5.35
C GLY A 20 -2.33 -12.11 -4.45
N ASP A 21 -1.02 -12.27 -4.29
CA ASP A 21 -0.46 -13.33 -3.46
C ASP A 21 -0.43 -12.88 -1.99
N VAL A 22 -0.84 -13.77 -1.09
CA VAL A 22 -0.87 -13.50 0.36
C VAL A 22 -0.04 -14.57 1.08
N GLU A 23 0.93 -14.13 1.88
CA GLU A 23 1.71 -14.98 2.77
C GLU A 23 1.35 -14.63 4.22
N LEU A 24 0.57 -15.51 4.88
CA LEU A 24 0.02 -15.26 6.21
C LEU A 24 0.78 -16.06 7.28
N VAL A 25 1.20 -15.36 8.33
CA VAL A 25 1.69 -15.94 9.58
C VAL A 25 0.51 -16.32 10.48
N ASP A 26 -0.53 -15.49 10.49
CA ASP A 26 -1.73 -15.68 11.31
C ASP A 26 -3.01 -15.45 10.48
N PRO A 27 -3.47 -16.48 9.74
CA PRO A 27 -4.59 -16.33 8.81
C PRO A 27 -5.90 -15.88 9.45
N GLY A 28 -6.13 -16.22 10.73
CA GLY A 28 -7.35 -15.84 11.46
C GLY A 28 -7.46 -14.35 11.77
N LYS A 29 -6.40 -13.57 11.53
CA LYS A 29 -6.36 -12.12 11.72
C LYS A 29 -6.36 -11.34 10.40
N TYR A 30 -6.43 -12.04 9.27
CA TYR A 30 -6.55 -11.42 7.97
C TYR A 30 -8.03 -11.18 7.65
N PRO A 31 -8.47 -9.93 7.43
CA PRO A 31 -9.89 -9.60 7.31
C PRO A 31 -10.48 -9.85 5.92
N PHE A 32 -9.66 -10.22 4.94
CA PHE A 32 -10.06 -10.38 3.54
C PHE A 32 -9.95 -11.84 3.09
N GLU A 33 -10.44 -12.14 1.89
CA GLU A 33 -10.28 -13.48 1.31
C GLU A 33 -8.81 -13.79 1.01
N LYS A 34 -8.47 -15.08 0.91
CA LYS A 34 -7.10 -15.63 0.84
C LYS A 34 -6.22 -15.07 -0.29
N HIS A 35 -6.80 -14.42 -1.30
CA HIS A 35 -6.12 -13.86 -2.46
C HIS A 35 -6.49 -12.39 -2.73
N GLN A 36 -7.09 -11.72 -1.76
CA GLN A 36 -7.48 -10.32 -1.90
C GLN A 36 -6.48 -9.45 -1.15
N LEU A 37 -5.92 -8.44 -1.82
CA LEU A 37 -5.05 -7.43 -1.24
C LEU A 37 -5.76 -6.08 -1.22
N PRO A 38 -5.67 -5.31 -0.12
CA PRO A 38 -6.21 -3.98 -0.10
C PRO A 38 -5.30 -3.00 -0.86
N LEU A 39 -5.89 -2.08 -1.62
CA LEU A 39 -5.18 -1.16 -2.50
C LEU A 39 -5.79 0.25 -2.42
N GLN A 40 -4.96 1.22 -2.09
CA GLN A 40 -5.23 2.65 -2.14
C GLN A 40 -4.69 3.21 -3.47
N CYS A 41 -5.58 3.35 -4.45
CA CYS A 41 -5.25 3.80 -5.79
C CYS A 41 -6.34 4.73 -6.34
N ARG A 42 -6.08 5.38 -7.47
CA ARG A 42 -7.10 5.90 -8.36
C ARG A 42 -7.58 4.75 -9.24
N SER A 43 -8.76 4.21 -8.96
CA SER A 43 -9.37 3.20 -9.84
C SER A 43 -9.97 3.87 -11.07
N MET A 44 -9.67 3.32 -12.25
CA MET A 44 -10.34 3.60 -13.52
C MET A 44 -11.21 2.41 -13.96
N GLU A 45 -11.43 1.44 -13.07
CA GLU A 45 -12.35 0.32 -13.28
C GLU A 45 -13.79 0.75 -13.00
N GLY A 46 -14.73 0.33 -13.85
CA GLY A 46 -16.14 0.66 -13.70
C GLY A 46 -16.85 -0.07 -12.56
N ASP A 47 -16.39 -1.28 -12.21
CA ASP A 47 -17.19 -2.24 -11.42
C ASP A 47 -16.60 -2.53 -10.02
N LEU A 48 -15.47 -1.92 -9.65
CA LEU A 48 -14.85 -2.14 -8.34
C LEU A 48 -15.48 -1.25 -7.26
N ALA A 49 -16.28 -1.87 -6.37
CA ALA A 49 -16.82 -1.18 -5.21
C ALA A 49 -15.71 -0.86 -4.18
N PRO A 50 -15.58 0.39 -3.71
CA PRO A 50 -14.61 0.74 -2.70
C PRO A 50 -15.04 0.29 -1.30
N GLY A 51 -14.10 -0.25 -0.53
CA GLY A 51 -14.17 -0.25 0.92
C GLY A 51 -13.68 1.08 1.50
N PHE A 52 -13.95 1.32 2.78
CA PHE A 52 -13.52 2.54 3.47
C PHE A 52 -12.77 2.20 4.76
N ALA A 53 -11.58 2.78 4.93
CA ALA A 53 -10.73 2.58 6.09
C ALA A 53 -10.07 3.90 6.51
N TYR A 54 -9.57 3.98 7.74
CA TYR A 54 -8.78 5.12 8.16
C TYR A 54 -7.37 5.04 7.60
N THR A 55 -6.67 6.17 7.54
CA THR A 55 -5.26 6.20 7.15
C THR A 55 -4.34 6.16 8.36
N SER A 56 -3.15 5.59 8.17
CA SER A 56 -2.02 5.75 9.09
C SER A 56 -0.76 6.08 8.29
N GLY A 57 -0.27 7.29 8.48
CA GLY A 57 0.67 7.90 7.54
C GLY A 57 0.07 8.02 6.14
N ASN A 58 0.94 8.18 5.13
CA ASN A 58 0.51 8.51 3.76
C ASN A 58 0.38 7.30 2.81
N ARG A 59 0.53 6.07 3.32
CA ARG A 59 0.51 4.84 2.50
C ARG A 59 0.00 3.59 3.23
N SER A 60 -0.71 3.77 4.34
CA SER A 60 -1.25 2.63 5.10
C SER A 60 -2.72 2.85 5.38
N LEU A 61 -3.46 1.75 5.43
CA LEU A 61 -4.84 1.71 5.91
C LEU A 61 -4.89 1.04 7.28
N VAL A 62 -5.86 1.46 8.07
CA VAL A 62 -6.15 0.89 9.39
C VAL A 62 -7.66 0.77 9.57
N MET A 63 -8.10 -0.37 10.08
CA MET A 63 -9.52 -0.61 10.35
C MET A 63 -9.71 -1.48 11.60
N PRO A 64 -10.83 -1.32 12.34
CA PRO A 64 -11.17 -2.21 13.44
C PRO A 64 -11.37 -3.65 12.94
N HIS A 65 -10.76 -4.62 13.62
CA HIS A 65 -10.90 -6.04 13.30
C HIS A 65 -10.55 -6.91 14.51
N GLY A 66 -11.36 -7.94 14.80
CA GLY A 66 -11.04 -8.95 15.83
C GLY A 66 -10.74 -8.41 17.23
N GLY A 67 -11.40 -7.31 17.64
CA GLY A 67 -11.16 -6.66 18.94
C GLY A 67 -9.89 -5.79 19.01
N GLY A 68 -9.16 -5.63 17.90
CA GLY A 68 -8.02 -4.73 17.76
C GLY A 68 -8.10 -3.91 16.46
N TRP A 69 -6.94 -3.45 15.98
CA TRP A 69 -6.82 -2.72 14.72
C TRP A 69 -5.98 -3.50 13.74
N PHE A 70 -6.58 -3.88 12.61
CA PHE A 70 -5.83 -4.39 11.46
C PHE A 70 -5.20 -3.22 10.73
N LYS A 71 -3.92 -3.36 10.40
CA LYS A 71 -3.16 -2.40 9.60
C LYS A 71 -2.55 -3.09 8.41
N ALA A 72 -2.72 -2.48 7.24
CA ALA A 72 -1.96 -2.82 6.06
C ALA A 72 -1.09 -1.63 5.65
N LYS A 73 0.23 -1.84 5.70
CA LYS A 73 1.27 -0.86 5.39
C LYS A 73 1.66 -0.98 3.92
N ALA A 74 1.89 0.18 3.30
CA ALA A 74 2.37 0.30 1.92
C ALA A 74 1.38 -0.30 0.91
N THR A 75 0.12 0.07 1.06
CA THR A 75 -1.00 -0.37 0.22
C THR A 75 -1.28 0.62 -0.91
N GLY A 76 -0.35 1.50 -1.27
CA GLY A 76 -0.54 2.55 -2.27
C GLY A 76 -0.60 3.96 -1.65
N ILE A 77 -1.34 4.87 -2.28
CA ILE A 77 -1.47 6.28 -1.85
C ILE A 77 -2.96 6.65 -1.87
N PRO A 78 -3.52 7.18 -0.77
CA PRO A 78 -4.96 7.39 -0.66
C PRO A 78 -5.47 8.60 -1.47
N SER A 79 -4.65 9.64 -1.64
CA SER A 79 -5.08 10.92 -2.23
C SER A 79 -3.97 11.62 -3.01
N GLY A 80 -4.34 12.62 -3.82
CA GLY A 80 -3.42 13.42 -4.63
C GLY A 80 -3.16 12.89 -6.03
N VAL A 81 -2.30 13.59 -6.78
CA VAL A 81 -2.00 13.29 -8.20
C VAL A 81 -1.06 12.10 -8.38
N SER A 82 -0.27 11.77 -7.37
CA SER A 82 0.71 10.67 -7.41
C SER A 82 0.13 9.33 -6.97
N ARG A 83 -1.19 9.16 -7.01
CA ARG A 83 -1.83 7.90 -6.64
C ARG A 83 -1.44 6.83 -7.66
N PRO A 84 -1.17 5.59 -7.24
CA PRO A 84 -1.17 4.45 -8.16
C PRO A 84 -2.48 4.42 -8.94
N ILE A 85 -2.44 3.94 -10.17
CA ILE A 85 -3.63 3.85 -11.04
C ILE A 85 -3.93 2.36 -11.23
N LEU A 86 -5.19 1.98 -11.03
CA LEU A 86 -5.67 0.66 -11.42
C LEU A 86 -6.49 0.81 -12.70
N LYS A 87 -6.06 0.16 -13.79
CA LYS A 87 -6.71 0.23 -15.09
C LYS A 87 -6.57 -1.08 -15.85
N GLU A 88 -7.68 -1.63 -16.33
CA GLU A 88 -7.75 -2.91 -17.04
C GLU A 88 -7.04 -4.05 -16.27
N GLY A 89 -7.23 -4.08 -14.95
CA GLY A 89 -6.58 -5.03 -14.03
C GLY A 89 -5.09 -4.75 -13.78
N LYS A 90 -4.49 -3.74 -14.42
CA LYS A 90 -3.08 -3.41 -14.27
C LYS A 90 -2.87 -2.33 -13.21
N LEU A 91 -1.91 -2.59 -12.32
CA LEU A 91 -1.47 -1.60 -11.34
C LEU A 91 -0.30 -0.80 -11.91
N LEU A 92 -0.49 0.51 -12.03
CA LEU A 92 0.49 1.46 -12.56
C LEU A 92 1.00 2.35 -11.43
N THR A 93 2.32 2.47 -11.25
CA THR A 93 2.93 3.38 -10.26
C THR A 93 4.33 3.84 -10.69
N TYR A 94 5.09 4.43 -9.79
CA TYR A 94 6.39 5.01 -10.08
C TYR A 94 7.46 4.32 -9.25
N ARG A 95 8.68 4.18 -9.80
CA ARG A 95 9.85 3.74 -9.04
C ARG A 95 10.82 4.91 -8.91
N LEU A 96 11.27 5.19 -7.69
CA LEU A 96 12.20 6.26 -7.38
C LEU A 96 13.58 5.68 -7.07
N VAL A 97 14.55 5.83 -7.98
CA VAL A 97 15.86 5.15 -7.88
C VAL A 97 16.94 5.94 -7.10
N HIS A 98 16.63 7.18 -6.71
CA HIS A 98 17.47 8.03 -5.85
C HIS A 98 16.64 8.79 -4.81
N ALA A 99 15.71 8.08 -4.16
CA ALA A 99 14.95 8.63 -3.05
C ALA A 99 15.87 8.87 -1.84
N LEU A 100 15.64 9.95 -1.08
CA LEU A 100 16.34 10.18 0.20
C LEU A 100 15.68 9.40 1.37
N ILE A 101 15.11 8.23 1.08
CA ILE A 101 14.32 7.42 2.02
C ILE A 101 14.64 5.94 1.79
N GLY A 102 14.81 5.18 2.88
CA GLY A 102 15.03 3.73 2.81
C GLY A 102 16.35 3.35 2.14
N SER A 103 16.30 2.35 1.27
CA SER A 103 17.42 1.90 0.43
C SER A 103 17.84 2.90 -0.66
N GLY A 104 17.05 3.95 -0.86
CA GLY A 104 17.18 4.87 -1.99
C GLY A 104 16.40 4.45 -3.23
N ASP A 105 15.85 3.23 -3.23
CA ASP A 105 15.00 2.67 -4.27
C ASP A 105 13.59 2.41 -3.73
N VAL A 106 12.59 3.11 -4.26
CA VAL A 106 11.23 3.11 -3.71
C VAL A 106 10.20 2.87 -4.81
N ILE A 107 9.42 1.80 -4.69
CA ILE A 107 8.16 1.65 -5.43
C ILE A 107 7.12 2.54 -4.75
N TRP A 108 6.69 3.61 -5.43
CA TRP A 108 5.88 4.66 -4.85
C TRP A 108 4.52 4.13 -4.35
N GLY A 109 4.28 4.27 -3.04
CA GLY A 109 3.10 3.74 -2.36
C GLY A 109 3.27 2.33 -1.77
N PHE A 110 4.30 1.60 -2.15
CA PHE A 110 4.48 0.18 -1.83
C PHE A 110 5.83 -0.09 -1.15
N LEU A 111 6.06 -1.33 -0.74
CA LEU A 111 7.37 -1.88 -0.40
C LEU A 111 7.88 -2.70 -1.60
N SER A 112 9.19 -2.89 -1.70
CA SER A 112 9.71 -4.03 -2.45
C SER A 112 9.43 -5.34 -1.71
N VAL A 113 9.43 -6.46 -2.44
CA VAL A 113 9.24 -7.80 -1.84
C VAL A 113 10.31 -8.09 -0.77
N ASP A 114 11.56 -7.72 -1.02
CA ASP A 114 12.67 -7.95 -0.08
C ASP A 114 12.53 -7.11 1.19
N GLU A 115 12.10 -5.85 1.08
CA GLU A 115 11.80 -5.00 2.24
C GLU A 115 10.67 -5.60 3.08
N ALA A 116 9.59 -6.05 2.43
CA ALA A 116 8.46 -6.66 3.12
C ALA A 116 8.85 -7.97 3.83
N LYS A 117 9.61 -8.84 3.18
CA LYS A 117 10.13 -10.08 3.77
C LYS A 117 11.03 -9.81 4.97
N ASN A 118 11.97 -8.87 4.83
CA ASN A 118 12.87 -8.51 5.92
C ASN A 118 12.10 -7.88 7.10
N GLU A 119 11.13 -7.01 6.85
CA GLU A 119 10.31 -6.42 7.91
C GLU A 119 9.44 -7.48 8.61
N LEU A 120 8.79 -8.37 7.86
CA LEU A 120 8.03 -9.49 8.41
C LEU A 120 8.90 -10.42 9.27
N TYR A 121 10.09 -10.77 8.77
CA TYR A 121 11.06 -11.58 9.50
C TYR A 121 11.38 -10.96 10.85
N TRP A 122 11.70 -9.67 10.89
CA TRP A 122 12.03 -8.99 12.15
C TRP A 122 10.83 -8.87 13.08
N MET A 123 9.61 -8.63 12.56
CA MET A 123 8.40 -8.64 13.40
C MET A 123 8.18 -9.99 14.08
N ILE A 124 8.38 -11.09 13.35
CA ILE A 124 8.28 -12.44 13.91
C ILE A 124 9.36 -12.64 14.99
N ARG A 125 10.63 -12.31 14.69
CA ARG A 125 11.73 -12.47 15.64
C ARG A 125 11.55 -11.67 16.92
N VAL A 126 11.14 -10.41 16.83
CA VAL A 126 10.91 -9.55 18.00
C VAL A 126 9.82 -10.15 18.89
N LYS A 127 8.76 -10.70 18.29
CA LYS A 127 7.69 -11.39 19.03
C LYS A 127 8.18 -12.68 19.69
N GLU A 128 8.97 -13.49 18.99
CA GLU A 128 9.59 -14.71 19.54
C GLU A 128 10.49 -14.41 20.75
N LEU A 129 11.14 -13.25 20.76
CA LEU A 129 11.96 -12.76 21.87
C LEU A 129 11.13 -12.17 23.03
N GLY A 130 9.80 -12.17 22.94
CA GLY A 130 8.91 -11.62 23.96
C GLY A 130 9.02 -10.10 24.13
N LEU A 131 9.57 -9.40 23.13
CA LEU A 131 9.70 -7.95 23.15
C LEU A 131 8.38 -7.29 22.74
N PRO A 132 8.07 -6.08 23.23
CA PRO A 132 6.90 -5.33 22.79
C PRO A 132 6.96 -5.06 21.29
N SER A 133 6.02 -5.62 20.52
CA SER A 133 5.89 -5.39 19.08
C SER A 133 4.44 -5.43 18.63
N THR A 134 4.21 -4.91 17.42
CA THR A 134 2.98 -5.21 16.68
C THR A 134 2.91 -6.71 16.39
N LEU A 135 1.69 -7.23 16.25
CA LEU A 135 1.49 -8.64 15.99
C LEU A 135 1.56 -8.88 14.47
N PRO A 136 2.54 -9.66 13.95
CA PRO A 136 2.62 -9.93 12.53
C PRO A 136 1.41 -10.77 12.08
N VAL A 137 0.76 -10.33 11.01
CA VAL A 137 -0.32 -11.07 10.35
C VAL A 137 0.20 -11.73 9.07
N GLY A 138 1.02 -11.01 8.30
CA GLY A 138 1.59 -11.53 7.05
C GLY A 138 2.05 -10.42 6.11
N MET A 139 2.19 -10.76 4.84
CA MET A 139 2.46 -9.83 3.75
C MET A 139 1.66 -10.16 2.50
N GLY A 140 1.52 -9.18 1.62
CA GLY A 140 0.90 -9.33 0.31
C GLY A 140 1.85 -8.93 -0.81
N VAL A 141 1.73 -9.57 -1.97
CA VAL A 141 2.51 -9.25 -3.17
C VAL A 141 1.56 -8.92 -4.33
N TYR A 142 1.69 -7.69 -4.82
CA TYR A 142 1.11 -7.26 -6.09
C TYR A 142 2.07 -7.67 -7.21
N ARG A 143 1.61 -8.56 -8.09
CA ARG A 143 2.36 -9.02 -9.26
C ARG A 143 2.26 -8.04 -10.41
N ASP A 144 3.28 -8.07 -11.27
CA ASP A 144 3.27 -7.41 -12.58
C ASP A 144 2.89 -5.92 -12.51
N VAL A 145 3.41 -5.22 -11.48
CA VAL A 145 3.17 -3.79 -11.29
C VAL A 145 3.99 -3.03 -12.31
N HIS A 146 3.32 -2.27 -13.17
CA HIS A 146 3.97 -1.46 -14.16
C HIS A 146 4.51 -0.17 -13.54
N VAL A 147 5.82 0.03 -13.64
CA VAL A 147 6.49 1.21 -13.08
C VAL A 147 7.14 2.06 -14.16
N ILE A 148 7.06 3.37 -13.95
CA ILE A 148 7.93 4.34 -14.61
C ILE A 148 9.01 4.77 -13.62
N GLU A 149 10.26 4.71 -14.06
CA GLU A 149 11.38 5.20 -13.27
C GLU A 149 11.50 6.72 -13.28
N LEU A 150 11.70 7.28 -12.10
CA LEU A 150 11.98 8.68 -11.86
C LEU A 150 13.10 8.78 -10.83
N ARG A 151 13.87 9.87 -10.88
CA ARG A 151 15.02 10.01 -10.00
C ARG A 151 14.62 10.14 -8.52
N ASN A 152 13.66 11.00 -8.21
CA ASN A 152 13.26 11.26 -6.83
C ASN A 152 11.84 11.87 -6.75
N ARG A 153 11.40 12.16 -5.53
CA ARG A 153 10.09 12.75 -5.25
C ARG A 153 9.87 14.08 -5.97
N LEU A 154 10.87 14.97 -6.03
CA LEU A 154 10.73 16.25 -6.72
C LEU A 154 10.48 16.04 -8.22
N ASN A 155 11.19 15.10 -8.84
CA ASN A 155 10.99 14.77 -10.25
C ASN A 155 9.61 14.16 -10.50
N LEU A 156 9.12 13.30 -9.61
CA LEU A 156 7.75 12.76 -9.68
C LEU A 156 6.70 13.86 -9.72
N PHE A 157 6.70 14.76 -8.73
CA PHE A 157 5.70 15.82 -8.69
C PHE A 157 5.87 16.83 -9.82
N SER A 158 7.10 17.12 -10.25
CA SER A 158 7.35 18.01 -11.39
C SER A 158 6.88 17.42 -12.72
N TYR A 159 6.99 16.10 -12.88
CA TYR A 159 6.48 15.36 -14.04
C TYR A 159 4.95 15.37 -14.04
N LEU A 160 4.32 14.97 -12.92
CA LEU A 160 2.86 14.89 -12.80
C LEU A 160 2.15 16.25 -12.85
N SER A 161 2.83 17.35 -12.53
CA SER A 161 2.24 18.68 -12.69
C SER A 161 2.15 19.14 -14.15
N ARG A 162 2.81 18.45 -15.08
CA ARG A 162 2.93 18.85 -16.50
C ARG A 162 2.19 17.91 -17.45
N VAL A 163 1.87 16.71 -16.99
CA VAL A 163 1.35 15.61 -17.82
C VAL A 163 -0.11 15.35 -17.48
N GLY A 164 -0.98 15.34 -18.50
CA GLY A 164 -2.39 14.98 -18.36
C GLY A 164 -2.60 13.47 -18.33
N ASP A 165 -3.80 13.02 -17.99
CA ASP A 165 -4.11 11.59 -17.84
C ASP A 165 -3.86 10.77 -19.12
N GLU A 166 -4.20 11.30 -20.30
CA GLU A 166 -3.97 10.60 -21.57
C GLU A 166 -2.49 10.38 -21.86
N GLU A 167 -1.67 11.42 -21.68
CA GLU A 167 -0.23 11.37 -21.87
C GLU A 167 0.44 10.48 -20.83
N LEU A 168 -0.01 10.53 -19.57
CA LEU A 168 0.48 9.65 -18.51
C LEU A 168 0.24 8.17 -18.83
N LEU A 169 -0.97 7.83 -19.29
CA LEU A 169 -1.30 6.45 -19.66
C LEU A 169 -0.54 6.00 -20.90
N LYS A 170 -0.29 6.91 -21.86
CA LYS A 170 0.58 6.65 -23.00
C LYS A 170 2.00 6.34 -22.55
N ASP A 171 2.56 7.14 -21.65
CA ASP A 171 3.88 6.91 -21.07
C ASP A 171 3.96 5.54 -20.38
N PHE A 172 2.94 5.18 -19.58
CA PHE A 172 2.91 3.85 -18.96
C PHE A 172 2.91 2.73 -20.01
N LYS A 173 2.18 2.91 -21.10
CA LYS A 173 2.16 1.92 -22.20
C LYS A 173 3.50 1.80 -22.92
N GLU A 174 4.22 2.90 -23.10
CA GLU A 174 5.41 2.96 -23.96
C GLU A 174 6.73 2.68 -23.22
N ARG A 175 6.84 3.09 -21.96
CA ARG A 175 8.11 3.06 -21.21
C ARG A 175 8.07 2.35 -19.86
N SER A 176 6.92 1.83 -19.44
CA SER A 176 6.90 1.08 -18.18
C SER A 176 7.55 -0.28 -18.32
N TYR A 177 7.96 -0.84 -17.19
CA TYR A 177 8.34 -2.24 -17.07
C TYR A 177 7.73 -2.82 -15.79
N GLU A 178 7.67 -4.14 -15.72
CA GLU A 178 7.01 -4.85 -14.63
C GLU A 178 7.96 -5.09 -13.47
N VAL A 179 7.45 -4.90 -12.24
CA VAL A 179 8.09 -5.28 -10.99
C VAL A 179 7.06 -5.89 -10.05
N ASP A 180 7.52 -6.69 -9.10
CA ASP A 180 6.68 -7.06 -7.96
C ASP A 180 6.75 -5.98 -6.88
N ALA A 181 5.60 -5.65 -6.31
CA ALA A 181 5.48 -4.76 -5.16
C ALA A 181 4.81 -5.48 -4.00
N ALA A 182 4.99 -5.00 -2.78
CA ALA A 182 4.49 -5.65 -1.58
C ALA A 182 3.85 -4.70 -0.59
N CYS A 183 2.99 -5.26 0.25
CA CYS A 183 2.43 -4.64 1.45
C CYS A 183 2.59 -5.56 2.66
N LEU A 184 2.47 -5.00 3.86
CA LEU A 184 2.68 -5.73 5.11
C LEU A 184 1.47 -5.62 6.03
N PHE A 185 1.12 -6.71 6.72
CA PHE A 185 -0.06 -6.80 7.57
C PHE A 185 0.30 -7.02 9.04
N SER A 186 -0.34 -6.27 9.91
CA SER A 186 -0.19 -6.41 11.36
C SER A 186 -1.49 -6.16 12.11
N MET A 187 -1.56 -6.67 13.33
CA MET A 187 -2.50 -6.14 14.33
C MET A 187 -1.78 -5.19 15.27
N GLU A 188 -2.46 -4.08 15.56
CA GLU A 188 -2.05 -3.09 16.53
C GLU A 188 -3.12 -2.99 17.64
N THR A 189 -2.67 -2.80 18.88
CA THR A 189 -3.57 -2.61 20.03
C THR A 189 -4.29 -1.26 19.92
N THR A 190 -3.56 -0.24 19.47
CA THR A 190 -4.08 1.06 19.05
C THR A 190 -3.07 1.68 18.10
N ASP A 191 -3.53 2.30 17.01
CA ASP A 191 -2.71 3.21 16.19
C ASP A 191 -3.15 4.68 16.39
N ILE A 192 -3.68 4.99 17.59
CA ILE A 192 -4.04 6.36 17.97
C ILE A 192 -2.71 7.00 18.41
N ARG A 193 -2.21 7.93 17.59
CA ARG A 193 -1.10 8.81 17.95
C ARG A 193 -1.64 10.12 18.49
#